data_AF-A0AAN8KMT0-F1
#
_entry.id   AF-A0AAN8KMT0-F1
#
_cell.length_a   1.000
_cell.length_b   1.000
_cell.length_c   1.000
_cell.angle_alpha   90.00
_cell.angle_beta   90.00
_cell.angle_gamma   90.00
#
_symmetry.space_group_name_H-M   'P 1'
#
loop_
_entity.id
_entity.type
_entity.pdbx_description
1 polymer ?
#
loop_
_entity_poly.entity_id
_entity_poly.type
_entity_poly.pdbx_seq_one_letter_code
_entity_poly.pdbx_strand_id
1 'polypeptide(L)'
;MVITNKLMEVFPKLQQGGGFEFLKLVESTRSRNLALLQCPSTGYTLAYLKDPSTMIGQATIYIRPLQQDLPLDCESSRPASGPVIPCITCQKEVPFSEMKL
;
A
#
# COMPACT_ATOMS: atom_id res chain seq x y z
N MET A 1 -9.23 18.10 -3.17
CA MET A 1 -9.15 16.71 -3.64
C MET A 1 -9.24 15.78 -2.44
N VAL A 2 -10.25 14.92 -2.42
CA VAL A 2 -10.48 13.93 -1.34
C VAL A 2 -9.64 12.70 -1.67
N ILE A 3 -8.86 12.22 -0.70
CA ILE A 3 -7.87 11.17 -0.90
C ILE A 3 -8.51 9.82 -1.24
N THR A 4 -9.74 9.61 -0.76
CA THR A 4 -10.55 8.42 -0.98
C THR A 4 -10.56 7.96 -2.43
N ASN A 5 -10.69 8.87 -3.40
CA ASN A 5 -10.76 8.52 -4.82
C ASN A 5 -9.47 7.84 -5.29
N LYS A 6 -8.30 8.40 -4.96
CA LYS A 6 -7.03 7.85 -5.40
C LYS A 6 -6.71 6.52 -4.72
N LEU A 7 -7.09 6.41 -3.45
CA LEU A 7 -6.89 5.18 -2.68
C LEU A 7 -7.71 4.02 -3.25
N MET A 8 -8.96 4.27 -3.63
CA MET A 8 -9.82 3.25 -4.25
C MET A 8 -9.37 2.86 -5.66
N GLU A 9 -8.77 3.77 -6.42
CA GLU A 9 -8.16 3.43 -7.72
C GLU A 9 -6.98 2.46 -7.58
N VAL A 10 -6.11 2.67 -6.59
CA VAL A 10 -4.87 1.89 -6.42
C VAL A 10 -5.13 0.61 -5.62
N PHE A 11 -6.06 0.64 -4.68
CA PHE A 11 -6.39 -0.47 -3.79
C PHE A 11 -7.91 -0.76 -3.83
N PRO A 12 -8.41 -1.32 -4.95
CA PRO A 12 -9.85 -1.51 -5.16
C PRO A 12 -10.50 -2.41 -4.10
N LYS A 13 -9.75 -3.36 -3.51
CA LYS A 13 -10.21 -4.22 -2.41
C LYS A 13 -10.69 -3.43 -1.19
N LEU A 14 -10.19 -2.21 -0.96
CA LEU A 14 -10.63 -1.38 0.17
C LEU A 14 -12.12 -1.03 0.10
N GLN A 15 -12.72 -1.00 -1.10
CA GLN A 15 -14.17 -0.79 -1.25
C GLN A 15 -14.99 -1.92 -0.58
N GLN A 16 -14.43 -3.12 -0.51
CA GLN A 16 -15.07 -4.29 0.11
C GLN A 16 -14.96 -4.24 1.64
N GLY A 17 -14.04 -3.44 2.20
CA GLY A 17 -13.78 -3.37 3.64
C GLY A 17 -14.76 -2.52 4.46
N GLY A 18 -15.82 -1.99 3.84
CA GLY A 18 -16.78 -1.11 4.52
C GLY A 18 -16.26 0.30 4.79
N GLY A 19 -15.12 0.65 4.20
CA GLY A 19 -14.35 1.86 4.52
C GLY A 19 -12.97 1.52 5.07
N PHE A 20 -12.24 2.56 5.46
CA PHE A 20 -10.86 2.43 5.93
C PHE A 20 -10.50 3.53 6.93
N GLU A 21 -9.50 3.24 7.75
CA GLU A 21 -8.93 4.17 8.71
C GLU A 21 -7.42 4.30 8.46
N PHE A 22 -6.89 5.49 8.73
CA PHE A 22 -5.45 5.72 8.75
C PHE A 22 -4.91 5.51 10.16
N LEU A 23 -3.83 4.76 10.25
CA LEU A 23 -3.08 4.52 11.46
C LEU A 23 -1.68 5.13 11.31
N LYS A 24 -1.21 5.84 12.33
CA LYS A 24 0.16 6.33 12.41
C LYS A 24 0.89 5.69 13.58
N LEU A 25 2.21 5.61 13.46
CA LEU A 25 3.06 5.26 14.59
C LEU A 25 2.99 6.38 15.63
N VAL A 26 2.84 5.99 16.90
CA VAL A 26 2.91 6.91 18.03
C VAL A 26 4.06 6.47 18.91
N GLU A 27 4.84 7.46 19.35
CA GLU A 27 6.06 7.31 20.14
C GLU A 27 7.26 6.70 19.39
N SER A 28 8.46 7.10 19.80
CA SER A 28 9.74 6.60 19.27
C SER A 28 10.24 5.36 20.03
N THR A 29 9.39 4.74 20.85
CA THR A 29 9.79 3.63 21.72
C THR A 29 9.83 2.32 20.94
N ARG A 30 10.53 1.32 21.51
CA ARG A 30 10.79 0.02 20.85
C ARG A 30 9.52 -0.72 20.41
N SER A 31 8.40 -0.38 21.03
CA SER A 31 7.06 -0.87 20.74
C SER A 31 6.44 0.05 19.69
N ARG A 32 6.39 -0.40 18.43
CA ARG A 32 5.81 0.34 17.30
C ARG A 32 4.28 0.41 17.40
N ASN A 33 3.77 1.16 18.37
CA ASN A 33 2.35 1.30 18.62
C ASN A 33 1.69 2.12 17.51
N LEU A 34 0.56 1.62 17.01
CA LEU A 34 -0.25 2.29 16.01
C LEU A 34 -1.44 2.97 16.69
N ALA A 35 -1.66 4.24 16.39
CA ALA A 35 -2.87 4.94 16.78
C ALA A 35 -3.62 5.47 15.56
N LEU A 36 -4.93 5.60 15.75
CA LEU A 36 -5.83 6.13 14.75
C LEU A 36 -5.57 7.62 14.52
N LEU A 37 -5.38 7.97 13.26
CA LEU A 37 -5.48 9.35 12.81
C LEU A 37 -6.96 9.72 12.80
N GLN A 38 -7.36 10.75 13.54
CA GLN A 38 -8.76 11.14 13.62
C GLN A 38 -9.26 11.63 12.25
N CYS A 39 -10.42 11.14 11.82
CA CYS A 39 -11.03 11.58 10.57
C CYS A 39 -11.81 12.88 10.80
N PRO A 40 -11.48 13.99 10.13
CA PRO A 40 -12.30 15.20 10.19
C PRO A 40 -13.70 14.95 9.61
N SER A 41 -14.68 15.78 9.97
CA SER A 41 -16.04 15.74 9.37
C SER A 41 -16.04 15.95 7.85
N THR A 42 -15.01 16.61 7.32
CA THR A 42 -14.79 16.80 5.88
C THR A 42 -14.11 15.61 5.19
N GLY A 43 -13.80 14.55 5.94
CA GLY A 43 -12.98 13.43 5.50
C GLY A 43 -11.48 13.75 5.40
N TYR A 44 -10.69 12.75 5.03
CA TYR A 44 -9.25 12.93 4.79
C TYR A 44 -8.99 13.68 3.48
N THR A 45 -8.57 14.93 3.62
CA THR A 45 -8.10 15.76 2.51
C THR A 45 -6.58 15.80 2.48
N LEU A 46 -5.99 16.06 1.30
CA LEU A 46 -4.54 16.26 1.20
C LEU A 46 -4.04 17.43 2.06
N ALA A 47 -4.84 18.47 2.21
CA ALA A 47 -4.51 19.60 3.08
C ALA A 47 -4.42 19.15 4.54
N TYR A 48 -5.41 18.38 5.01
CA TYR A 48 -5.42 17.82 6.36
C TYR A 48 -4.23 16.89 6.61
N LEU A 49 -3.97 15.91 5.74
CA LEU A 49 -2.85 14.98 5.94
C LEU A 49 -1.46 15.66 5.88
N LYS A 50 -1.35 16.80 5.18
CA LYS A 50 -0.12 17.59 5.12
C LYS A 50 -0.02 18.59 6.27
N ASP A 51 -1.08 18.76 7.06
CA ASP A 51 -1.09 19.71 8.16
C ASP A 51 -0.08 19.24 9.24
N PRO A 52 0.84 20.11 9.69
CA PRO A 52 1.82 19.78 10.72
C PRO A 52 1.21 19.21 12.01
N SER A 53 -0.02 19.59 12.37
CA SER A 53 -0.73 19.08 13.55
C SER A 53 -0.99 17.57 13.49
N THR A 54 -1.09 17.00 12.29
CA THR A 54 -1.27 15.56 12.11
C THR A 54 0.01 14.76 12.40
N MET A 55 1.17 15.43 12.37
CA MET A 55 2.50 14.83 12.55
C MET A 55 2.80 13.70 11.55
N ILE A 56 2.20 13.78 10.36
CA ILE A 56 2.40 12.80 9.29
C ILE A 56 3.70 13.08 8.57
N GLY A 57 3.89 14.26 7.96
CA GLY A 57 5.13 14.62 7.26
C GLY A 57 5.62 13.52 6.30
N GLN A 58 6.75 12.89 6.64
CA GLN A 58 7.36 11.75 5.92
C GLN A 58 7.16 10.39 6.64
N ALA A 59 6.31 10.34 7.65
CA ALA A 59 6.04 9.12 8.41
C ALA A 59 5.28 8.10 7.58
N THR A 60 5.59 6.82 7.81
CA THR A 60 4.80 5.71 7.27
C THR A 60 3.41 5.71 7.91
N ILE A 61 2.38 5.76 7.07
CA ILE A 61 0.99 5.59 7.46
C ILE A 61 0.54 4.19 7.05
N TYR A 62 -0.24 3.57 7.91
CA TYR A 62 -0.88 2.29 7.66
C TYR A 62 -2.37 2.49 7.38
N ILE A 63 -2.93 1.66 6.52
CA ILE A 63 -4.36 1.65 6.21
C ILE A 63 -4.93 0.35 6.73
N ARG A 64 -6.03 0.42 7.47
CA ARG A 64 -6.80 -0.76 7.90
C ARG A 64 -8.26 -0.65 7.43
N PRO A 65 -8.87 -1.76 6.96
CA PRO A 65 -10.30 -1.81 6.69
C PRO A 65 -11.13 -1.78 8.00
N LEU A 66 -12.38 -1.34 7.91
CA LEU A 66 -13.27 -1.22 9.07
C LEU A 66 -13.97 -2.54 9.46
N GLN A 67 -14.47 -3.28 8.48
CA GLN A 67 -15.43 -4.36 8.72
C GLN A 67 -14.84 -5.77 8.56
N GLN A 68 -13.79 -5.94 7.78
CA GLN A 68 -13.21 -7.25 7.51
C GLN A 68 -11.74 -7.16 7.10
N ASP A 69 -10.96 -8.18 7.45
CA ASP A 69 -9.63 -8.36 6.90
C ASP A 69 -9.73 -8.60 5.39
N LEU A 70 -8.95 -7.84 4.63
CA LEU A 70 -8.92 -7.97 3.19
C LEU A 70 -7.79 -8.91 2.79
N PRO A 71 -8.02 -9.84 1.84
CA PRO A 71 -6.96 -10.70 1.34
C PRO A 71 -5.88 -9.85 0.68
N LEU A 72 -4.65 -9.99 1.20
CA LEU A 72 -3.45 -9.31 0.68
C LEU A 72 -2.94 -9.95 -0.62
N ASP A 73 -3.62 -10.97 -1.11
CA ASP A 73 -3.30 -11.65 -2.35
C ASP A 73 -3.24 -10.62 -3.47
N CYS A 74 -2.12 -10.58 -4.16
CA CYS A 74 -1.91 -9.67 -5.27
C CYS A 74 -2.75 -10.17 -6.45
N GLU A 75 -3.88 -9.54 -6.76
CA GLU A 75 -4.68 -9.87 -7.97
C GLU A 75 -3.86 -9.65 -9.25
N SER A 76 -2.78 -8.86 -9.16
CA SER A 76 -1.71 -8.87 -10.14
C SER A 76 -0.68 -9.94 -9.77
N SER A 77 -1.04 -11.21 -9.92
CA SER A 77 -0.08 -12.23 -10.30
C SER A 77 0.34 -12.02 -11.76
N ARG A 78 0.80 -10.81 -12.11
CA ARG A 78 1.78 -10.73 -13.17
C ARG A 78 3.05 -11.18 -12.45
N PRO A 79 3.61 -12.37 -12.73
CA PRO A 79 4.97 -12.62 -12.29
C PRO A 79 5.75 -11.39 -12.71
N ALA A 80 6.47 -10.75 -11.78
CA ALA A 80 7.39 -9.70 -12.16
C ALA A 80 8.28 -10.32 -13.22
N SER A 81 8.01 -10.02 -14.49
CA SER A 81 8.77 -10.54 -15.61
C SER A 81 10.09 -9.80 -15.49
N GLY A 82 11.03 -10.42 -14.77
CA GLY A 82 12.40 -9.96 -14.68
C GLY A 82 13.00 -9.85 -16.08
N PRO A 83 14.18 -9.24 -16.21
CA PRO A 83 14.85 -9.14 -17.49
C PRO A 83 14.94 -10.52 -18.16
N VAL A 84 14.65 -10.56 -19.46
CA VAL A 84 14.89 -11.74 -20.30
C VAL A 84 16.37 -11.78 -20.70
N ILE A 85 16.93 -12.98 -20.77
CA ILE A 85 18.32 -13.21 -21.17
C ILE A 85 18.37 -14.26 -22.30
N PRO A 86 19.36 -14.19 -23.22
CA PRO A 86 19.53 -15.22 -24.23
C PRO A 86 20.14 -16.49 -23.63
N CYS A 87 19.52 -17.65 -23.88
CA CYS A 87 20.08 -18.94 -23.52
C CYS A 87 21.38 -19.20 -24.30
N ILE A 88 22.47 -19.53 -23.61
CA ILE A 88 23.78 -19.82 -24.23
C ILE A 88 23.76 -21.02 -25.19
N THR A 89 22.81 -21.96 -25.04
CA THR A 89 22.74 -23.19 -25.83
C THR A 89 21.86 -23.04 -27.07
N CYS A 90 20.71 -22.38 -26.95
CA CYS A 90 19.71 -22.33 -28.02
C CYS A 90 19.34 -20.91 -28.47
N GLN A 91 19.95 -19.87 -27.89
CA GLN A 91 19.75 -18.45 -28.20
C GLN A 91 18.30 -17.94 -28.07
N LYS A 92 17.43 -18.70 -27.42
CA LYS A 92 16.07 -18.25 -27.10
C LYS A 92 16.09 -17.34 -25.89
N GLU A 93 15.28 -16.28 -25.93
CA GLU A 93 15.05 -15.42 -24.78
C GLU A 93 14.28 -16.18 -23.71
N VAL A 94 14.82 -16.21 -22.49
CA VAL A 94 14.20 -16.85 -21.33
C VAL A 94 14.16 -15.89 -20.15
N PRO A 95 13.11 -15.93 -19.28
CA PRO A 95 13.10 -15.15 -18.05
C PRO A 95 14.26 -15.54 -17.15
N PHE A 96 14.96 -14.56 -16.55
CA PHE A 96 16.05 -14.84 -15.61
C PHE A 96 15.63 -15.79 -14.47
N SER A 97 14.37 -15.72 -14.03
CA SER A 97 13.81 -16.58 -12.98
C SER A 97 13.72 -18.06 -13.33
N GLU A 98 13.73 -18.41 -14.62
CA GLU A 98 13.64 -19.79 -15.10
C GLU A 98 15.02 -20.41 -15.39
N MET A 99 16.09 -19.63 -15.27
CA MET A 99 17.45 -20.12 -15.46
C MET A 99 17.87 -20.98 -14.27
N LYS A 100 18.00 -22.29 -14.48
CA LYS A 100 18.66 -23.20 -13.54
C LYS A 100 20.16 -23.22 -13.86
N LEU A 101 20.99 -22.86 -12.88
CA LEU A 101 22.45 -22.98 -12.93
C LEU A 101 22.87 -24.44 -13.04
#